data_AF-A0A2U3QSK3-F1
#
_entry.id   AF-A0A2U3QSK3-F1
#
_cell.length_a   1.000
_cell.length_b   1.000
_cell.length_c   1.000
_cell.angle_alpha   90.00
_cell.angle_beta   90.00
_cell.angle_gamma   90.00
#
_symmetry.space_group_name_H-M   'P 1'
#
loop_
_entity.id
_entity.type
_entity.pdbx_description
1 polymer ?
#
loop_
_entity_poly.entity_id
_entity_poly.type
_entity_poly.pdbx_seq_one_letter_code
_entity_poly.pdbx_strand_id
1 'polypeptide(L)' 'MVDKKTHQVICTDFSNGKKHDFRLFKESKILINSKVKVITDTGYQGIQKIHNNSELHKKKARKIL' A
#
# COMPACT_ATOMS: atom_id res chain seq x y z
N MET A 1 -0.64 -6.76 -4.91
CA MET A 1 -1.94 -6.07 -4.71
C MET A 1 -3.06 -7.09 -4.76
N VAL A 2 -4.11 -6.88 -3.96
CA VAL A 2 -5.25 -7.80 -3.87
C VAL A 2 -6.53 -6.99 -3.97
N ASP A 3 -7.52 -7.51 -4.71
CA ASP A 3 -8.86 -6.94 -4.71
C ASP A 3 -9.57 -7.24 -3.38
N LYS A 4 -10.09 -6.21 -2.72
CA LYS A 4 -10.68 -6.34 -1.38
C LYS A 4 -11.94 -7.19 -1.35
N LYS A 5 -12.73 -7.23 -2.44
CA LYS A 5 -14.03 -7.91 -2.46
C LYS A 5 -13.89 -9.39 -2.79
N THR A 6 -13.08 -9.68 -3.80
CA THR A 6 -12.90 -11.03 -4.36
C THR A 6 -11.71 -11.77 -3.76
N HIS A 7 -10.82 -11.06 -3.04
CA HIS A 7 -9.54 -11.56 -2.57
C HIS A 7 -8.61 -12.08 -3.68
N GLN A 8 -8.88 -11.72 -4.94
CA GLN A 8 -8.03 -12.08 -6.05
C GLN A 8 -6.71 -11.32 -5.98
N VAL A 9 -5.60 -12.04 -6.13
CA VAL A 9 -4.27 -11.44 -6.29
C VAL A 9 -4.19 -10.82 -7.68
N ILE A 10 -4.05 -9.50 -7.74
CA ILE A 10 -3.99 -8.74 -9.01
C ILE A 10 -2.56 -8.75 -9.56
N CYS A 11 -1.58 -8.53 -8.69
CA CYS A 11 -0.17 -8.52 -9.06
C CYS A 11 0.71 -8.81 -7.85
N THR A 12 1.91 -9.30 -8.12
CA THR A 12 2.96 -9.53 -7.12
C THR A 12 4.25 -8.88 -7.62
N ASP A 13 5.07 -8.42 -6.68
CA ASP A 13 6.39 -7.87 -6.98
C ASP A 13 7.35 -8.30 -5.87
N PHE A 14 8.62 -8.47 -6.21
CA PHE A 14 9.63 -9.08 -5.35
C PHE A 14 10.96 -8.33 -5.47
N SER A 15 11.76 -8.38 -4.40
CA SER A 15 13.11 -7.85 -4.41
C SER A 15 14.06 -8.79 -3.71
N ASN A 16 15.29 -8.88 -4.22
CA ASN A 16 16.37 -9.58 -3.53
C ASN A 16 16.86 -8.77 -2.32
N GLY A 17 17.10 -9.45 -1.20
CA GLY A 17 17.62 -8.82 0.02
C GLY A 17 16.59 -8.02 0.82
N LYS A 18 17.07 -7.25 1.80
CA LYS A 18 16.21 -6.46 2.70
C LYS A 18 15.80 -5.16 2.02
N LYS A 19 14.52 -5.06 1.66
CA LYS A 19 13.91 -3.85 1.11
C LYS A 19 12.57 -3.59 1.78
N HIS A 20 12.29 -2.32 2.06
CA HIS A 20 10.98 -1.93 2.54
C HIS A 20 9.96 -2.07 1.40
N ASP A 21 8.81 -2.63 1.69
CA ASP A 21 7.73 -2.87 0.73
C ASP A 21 7.23 -1.58 0.06
N PHE A 22 7.09 -0.47 0.79
CA PHE A 22 6.75 0.82 0.19
C PHE A 22 7.81 1.35 -0.79
N ARG A 23 9.09 1.03 -0.57
CA ARG A 23 10.15 1.35 -1.55
C ARG A 23 10.00 0.47 -2.80
N LEU A 24 9.75 -0.83 -2.62
CA LEU A 24 9.46 -1.74 -3.72
C LEU A 24 8.27 -1.26 -4.54
N PHE A 25 7.18 -0.87 -3.89
CA PHE A 25 5.98 -0.31 -4.53
C PHE A 25 6.25 0.96 -5.36
N LYS A 26 7.10 1.87 -4.89
CA LYS A 26 7.47 3.06 -5.67
C LYS A 26 8.26 2.72 -6.92
N GLU A 27 9.15 1.75 -6.81
CA GLU A 27 10.04 1.33 -7.89
C GLU A 27 9.35 0.43 -8.92
N SER A 28 8.28 -0.27 -8.53
CA SER A 28 7.48 -1.14 -9.41
C SER A 28 6.70 -0.38 -10.48
N LYS A 29 6.52 0.94 -10.33
CA LYS A 29 5.82 1.84 -11.27
C LYS A 29 4.42 1.34 -11.65
N ILE A 30 3.74 0.64 -10.75
CA ILE A 30 2.37 0.16 -10.98
C ILE A 30 1.44 1.35 -11.18
N LEU A 31 0.70 1.34 -12.27
CA LEU A 31 -0.33 2.33 -12.57
C LEU A 31 -1.66 1.88 -11.99
N ILE A 32 -2.10 2.55 -10.93
CA ILE A 32 -3.42 2.35 -10.33
C ILE A 32 -4.36 3.41 -10.90
N ASN A 33 -5.54 3.00 -11.38
CA ASN A 33 -6.56 3.93 -11.85
C ASN A 33 -6.94 4.90 -10.70
N SER A 34 -6.91 6.21 -10.97
CA SER A 34 -7.19 7.28 -10.00
C SER A 34 -8.54 7.12 -9.26
N LYS A 35 -9.52 6.46 -9.89
CA LYS A 35 -10.85 6.19 -9.31
C LYS A 35 -10.86 5.03 -8.31
N VAL A 36 -9.86 4.14 -8.35
CA VAL A 36 -9.77 3.00 -7.44
C VAL A 36 -9.29 3.48 -6.08
N LYS A 37 -9.98 3.08 -5.02
CA LYS A 37 -9.56 3.38 -3.65
C LYS A 37 -8.49 2.38 -3.21
N VAL A 38 -7.30 2.87 -2.87
CA VAL A 38 -6.20 2.04 -2.36
C VAL A 38 -6.25 2.04 -0.83
N ILE A 39 -6.17 0.86 -0.23
CA ILE A 39 -6.14 0.70 1.23
C ILE A 39 -4.77 0.14 1.61
N THR A 40 -4.08 0.83 2.51
CA THR A 40 -2.72 0.48 2.94
C THR A 40 -2.59 0.53 4.47
N ASP A 41 -1.57 -0.15 4.98
CA ASP A 41 -1.16 -0.03 6.38
C ASP A 41 -0.33 1.24 6.64
N THR A 42 0.07 1.46 7.90
CA THR A 42 0.85 2.64 8.28
C THR A 42 2.29 2.69 7.76
N GLY A 43 2.81 1.62 7.17
CA GLY A 43 4.13 1.60 6.52
C GLY A 43 4.16 2.39 5.20
N TYR A 44 3.00 2.68 4.61
CA TYR A 44 2.85 3.42 3.36
C TYR A 44 2.63 4.93 3.58
N GLN A 45 3.24 5.49 4.64
CA GLN A 45 3.16 6.92 4.93
C GLN A 45 3.57 7.77 3.71
N GLY A 46 2.66 8.60 3.22
CA GLY A 46 2.86 9.44 2.05
C GLY A 46 2.35 8.85 0.73
N ILE A 47 1.67 7.70 0.74
CA ILE A 47 1.03 7.10 -0.45
C ILE A 47 0.10 8.06 -1.20
N GLN A 48 -0.55 8.98 -0.48
CA GLN A 48 -1.42 10.00 -1.07
C GLN A 48 -0.70 10.91 -2.07
N LYS A 49 0.63 11.08 -1.97
CA LYS A 49 1.42 11.84 -2.96
C LYS A 49 1.58 11.10 -4.29
N ILE A 50 1.43 9.78 -4.27
CA ILE A 50 1.54 8.89 -5.44
C ILE A 50 0.14 8.61 -6.00
N HIS A 51 -0.84 8.40 -5.12
CA HIS A 51 -2.23 8.12 -5.46
C HIS A 51 -3.17 8.79 -4.46
N ASN A 52 -3.82 9.89 -4.87
CA ASN A 52 -4.65 10.72 -3.98
C ASN A 52 -5.81 9.94 -3.33
N ASN A 53 -6.42 8.99 -4.05
CA ASN A 53 -7.52 8.17 -3.56
C ASN A 53 -7.02 6.98 -2.72
N SER A 54 -6.20 7.28 -1.70
CA SER A 54 -5.62 6.30 -0.80
C SER A 54 -6.05 6.52 0.65
N GLU A 55 -6.39 5.42 1.33
CA GLU A 55 -6.68 5.37 2.75
C GLU A 55 -5.57 4.65 3.51
N LEU A 56 -5.06 5.31 4.55
CA LEU A 56 -4.14 4.74 5.52
C LEU A 56 -4.97 4.31 6.73
N HIS A 57 -4.95 3.02 7.07
CA HIS A 57 -5.55 2.59 8.31
C HIS A 57 -4.80 3.22 9.49
N LYS A 58 -5.53 3.89 10.39
CA LYS A 58 -4.94 4.46 11.61
C LYS A 58 -4.45 3.31 12.49
N LYS A 59 -3.15 3.29 12.77
CA LYS A 59 -2.59 2.44 13.83
C LYS A 59 -3.30 2.82 15.13
N LYS A 60 -3.92 1.84 15.80
CA LYS A 60 -4.41 2.05 17.18
C LYS A 60 -3.23 2.53 18.03
N ALA A 61 -3.40 3.65 18.71
CA ALA A 61 -2.39 4.12 19.66
C ALA A 61 -2.14 3.02 20.69
N ARG A 62 -0.87 2.72 20.96
CA ARG A 62 -0.51 1.79 22.03
C ARG A 62 -0.90 2.47 23.34
N LYS A 63 -1.87 1.90 24.05
CA LYS A 63 -2.22 2.34 25.40
C LYS A 63 -1.01 2.02 26.28
N ILE A 64 -0.31 3.05 26.75
CA ILE A 64 0.72 2.89 27.78
C ILE A 64 -0.07 2.76 29.09
N LEU A 65 -0.05 1.57 29.68
CA LEU A 65 -0.54 1.29 31.04
C LEU A 65 0.61 1.52 32.01
#